data_AF-A0AAP6SFK7-F1
#
_entry.id   AF-A0AAP6SFK7-F1
#
_cell.length_a   1.000
_cell.length_b   1.000
_cell.length_c   1.000
_cell.angle_alpha   90.00
_cell.angle_beta   90.00
_cell.angle_gamma   90.00
#
_symmetry.space_group_name_H-M   'P 1'
#
loop_
_entity.id
_entity.type
_entity.pdbx_description
1 polymer ?
#
loop_
_entity_poly.entity_id
_entity_poly.type
_entity_poly.pdbx_seq_one_letter_code
_entity_poly.pdbx_strand_id
1 'polypeptide(L)'
;MRKVIKKQDIRNMVKIFNLSDDEKWELEDMANDINSEKGEIARDVQATLLYGTRIKARNDAMSSMLIYFAEKIQQKIGWKLDQITWEMEKLLKVGSYQVRQWFFSMHFEPRFNSFVSISDTFGLNYLEISYK
;
A
#
# COMPACT_ATOMS: atom_id res chain seq x y z
N MET A 1 9.91 18.71 -9.88
CA MET A 1 8.81 17.72 -9.84
C MET A 1 8.32 17.55 -8.41
N ARG A 2 7.01 17.64 -8.18
CA ARG A 2 6.42 17.36 -6.86
C ARG A 2 6.38 15.86 -6.66
N LYS A 3 7.13 15.34 -5.68
CA LYS A 3 7.10 13.92 -5.33
C LYS A 3 5.72 13.53 -4.81
N VAL A 4 5.17 12.43 -5.32
CA VAL A 4 3.94 11.78 -4.86
C VAL A 4 4.17 11.21 -3.46
N ILE A 5 5.22 10.40 -3.30
CA ILE A 5 5.63 9.86 -2.01
C ILE A 5 6.76 10.72 -1.45
N LYS A 6 6.53 11.38 -0.31
CA LYS A 6 7.51 12.30 0.29
C LYS A 6 8.38 11.58 1.31
N LYS A 7 9.56 12.16 1.59
CA LYS A 7 10.43 11.69 2.69
C LYS A 7 9.70 11.61 4.04
N GLN A 8 8.76 12.53 4.29
CA GLN A 8 7.97 12.50 5.52
C GLN A 8 7.02 11.30 5.58
N ASP A 9 6.45 10.88 4.44
CA ASP A 9 5.61 9.69 4.38
C ASP A 9 6.42 8.44 4.73
N ILE A 10 7.64 8.32 4.19
CA ILE A 10 8.59 7.23 4.51
C ILE A 10 8.91 7.20 6.01
N ARG A 11 9.26 8.35 6.61
CA ARG A 11 9.52 8.43 8.06
C ARG A 11 8.31 8.01 8.90
N ASN A 12 7.10 8.41 8.47
CA ASN A 12 5.88 8.05 9.18
C ASN A 12 5.63 6.54 9.10
N MET A 13 5.77 5.94 7.92
CA MET A 13 5.63 4.49 7.73
C MET A 13 6.63 3.70 8.58
N VAL A 14 7.91 4.11 8.57
CA VAL A 14 8.94 3.48 9.42
C VAL A 14 8.56 3.52 10.89
N LYS A 15 8.04 4.66 11.37
CA LYS A 15 7.63 4.81 12.77
C LYS A 15 6.37 4.01 13.11
N ILE A 16 5.32 4.10 12.29
CA ILE A 16 4.01 3.47 12.55
C ILE A 16 4.13 1.95 12.53
N PHE A 17 4.87 1.41 11.56
CA PHE A 17 4.97 -0.04 11.35
C PHE A 17 6.25 -0.66 11.91
N ASN A 18 7.05 0.14 12.64
CA ASN A 18 8.33 -0.26 13.22
C ASN A 18 9.22 -0.97 12.18
N LEU A 19 9.43 -0.34 11.03
CA LEU A 19 10.16 -0.94 9.91
C LEU A 19 11.66 -1.06 10.20
N SER A 20 12.28 -2.15 9.76
CA SER A 20 13.73 -2.33 9.78
C SER A 20 14.43 -1.40 8.76
N ASP A 21 15.76 -1.32 8.82
CA ASP A 21 16.54 -0.57 7.83
C ASP A 21 16.41 -1.17 6.42
N ASP A 22 16.33 -2.50 6.29
CA ASP A 22 16.10 -3.18 5.02
C ASP A 22 14.71 -2.87 4.45
N GLU A 23 13.67 -2.90 5.30
CA GLU A 23 12.29 -2.56 4.91
C GLU A 23 12.18 -1.09 4.51
N LYS A 24 12.88 -0.21 5.22
CA LYS A 24 12.98 1.20 4.88
C LYS A 24 13.69 1.40 3.54
N TRP A 25 14.76 0.65 3.26
CA TRP A 25 15.47 0.71 1.99
C TRP A 25 14.55 0.30 0.83
N GLU A 26 13.82 -0.81 0.97
CA GLU A 26 12.82 -1.26 -0.02
C GLU A 26 11.70 -0.22 -0.21
N LEU A 27 11.25 0.43 0.87
CA LEU A 27 10.26 1.49 0.80
C LEU A 27 10.79 2.73 0.06
N GLU A 28 12.05 3.10 0.27
CA GLU A 28 12.72 4.19 -0.45
C GLU A 28 12.90 3.86 -1.94
N ASP A 29 13.24 2.62 -2.26
CA ASP A 29 13.36 2.10 -3.62
C ASP A 29 12.02 2.18 -4.37
N MET A 30 10.96 1.58 -3.82
CA MET A 30 9.61 1.66 -4.40
C MET A 30 9.10 3.10 -4.51
N ALA A 31 9.39 3.95 -3.53
CA ALA A 31 9.03 5.36 -3.60
C ALA A 31 9.77 6.09 -4.72
N ASN A 32 11.01 5.70 -5.04
CA ASN A 32 11.75 6.26 -6.17
C ASN A 32 11.15 5.80 -7.51
N ASP A 33 10.77 4.53 -7.64
CA ASP A 33 10.07 4.01 -8.84
C ASP A 33 8.81 4.85 -9.14
N ILE A 34 7.89 4.95 -8.17
CA ILE A 34 6.63 5.69 -8.30
C ILE A 34 6.84 7.18 -8.65
N ASN A 35 7.80 7.82 -7.98
CA ASN A 35 8.08 9.24 -8.17
C ASN A 35 8.79 9.56 -9.49
N SER A 36 9.55 8.61 -10.02
CA SER A 36 10.30 8.76 -11.27
C SER A 36 9.48 8.39 -12.50
N GLU A 37 8.46 7.53 -12.33
CA GLU A 37 7.56 7.11 -13.40
C GLU A 37 6.84 8.31 -14.05
N LYS A 38 6.84 8.36 -15.38
CA LYS A 38 6.23 9.46 -16.18
C LYS A 38 4.98 9.03 -16.94
N GLY A 39 4.82 7.74 -17.17
CA GLY A 39 3.62 7.10 -17.70
C GLY A 39 2.67 6.69 -16.57
N GLU A 40 1.97 5.59 -16.81
CA GLU A 40 0.81 5.17 -16.01
C GLU A 40 1.11 4.10 -14.97
N ILE A 41 2.21 3.34 -15.13
CA ILE A 41 2.50 2.16 -14.30
C ILE A 41 3.94 2.20 -13.78
N ALA A 42 4.10 2.23 -12.46
CA ALA A 42 5.37 2.01 -11.76
C ALA A 42 5.70 0.51 -11.81
N ARG A 43 6.54 0.11 -12.78
CA ARG A 43 6.66 -1.30 -13.20
C ARG A 43 7.17 -2.22 -12.10
N ASP A 44 8.09 -1.75 -11.27
CA ASP A 44 8.72 -2.58 -10.26
C ASP A 44 7.78 -2.79 -9.05
N VAL A 45 7.07 -1.73 -8.67
CA VAL A 45 5.96 -1.82 -7.70
C VAL A 45 4.83 -2.72 -8.23
N GLN A 46 4.42 -2.55 -9.49
CA GLN A 46 3.41 -3.39 -10.14
C GLN A 46 3.83 -4.86 -10.20
N ALA A 47 5.10 -5.15 -10.52
CA ALA A 47 5.61 -6.51 -10.56
C ALA A 47 5.56 -7.18 -9.19
N THR A 48 5.92 -6.43 -8.14
CA THR A 48 5.80 -6.88 -6.74
C THR A 48 4.36 -7.18 -6.38
N LEU A 49 3.42 -6.32 -6.80
CA LEU A 49 2.00 -6.55 -6.56
C LEU A 49 1.45 -7.78 -7.30
N LEU A 50 1.88 -8.02 -8.54
CA LEU A 50 1.42 -9.14 -9.37
C LEU A 50 1.95 -10.50 -8.93
N TYR A 51 3.24 -10.56 -8.60
CA TYR A 51 3.95 -11.84 -8.44
C TYR A 51 4.42 -12.08 -7.00
N GLY A 52 4.32 -11.07 -6.13
CA GLY A 52 5.01 -11.06 -4.85
C GLY A 52 6.52 -11.12 -5.02
N THR A 53 7.22 -11.34 -3.92
CA THR A 53 8.66 -11.62 -3.93
C THR A 53 9.04 -12.53 -2.76
N ARG A 54 10.20 -13.18 -2.88
CA ARG A 54 10.83 -13.93 -1.78
C ARG A 54 11.55 -13.01 -0.78
N ILE A 55 11.75 -11.74 -1.14
CA ILE A 55 12.37 -10.74 -0.27
C ILE A 55 11.32 -10.27 0.72
N LYS A 56 11.35 -10.83 1.94
CA LYS A 56 10.39 -10.49 2.99
C LYS A 56 10.33 -8.97 3.25
N ALA A 57 11.48 -8.30 3.32
CA ALA A 57 11.55 -6.86 3.57
C ALA A 57 10.74 -6.04 2.55
N ARG A 58 10.72 -6.48 1.29
CA ARG A 58 9.98 -5.81 0.22
C ARG A 58 8.47 -6.05 0.32
N ASN A 59 8.05 -7.26 0.69
CA ASN A 59 6.63 -7.53 0.96
C ASN A 59 6.14 -6.70 2.16
N ASP A 60 6.90 -6.68 3.26
CA ASP A 60 6.54 -5.88 4.44
C ASP A 60 6.52 -4.37 4.13
N ALA A 61 7.47 -3.89 3.33
CA ALA A 61 7.48 -2.51 2.84
C ALA A 61 6.24 -2.22 1.97
N MET A 62 5.84 -3.14 1.08
CA MET A 62 4.64 -3.01 0.26
C MET A 62 3.38 -2.94 1.13
N SER A 63 3.21 -3.86 2.08
CA SER A 63 2.08 -3.87 3.00
C SER A 63 2.00 -2.55 3.78
N SER A 64 3.13 -2.06 4.29
CA SER A 64 3.18 -0.77 5.00
C SER A 64 2.78 0.42 4.12
N MET A 65 3.21 0.44 2.86
CA MET A 65 2.88 1.48 1.90
C MET A 65 1.39 1.47 1.55
N LEU A 66 0.83 0.28 1.32
CA LEU A 66 -0.59 0.11 1.01
C LEU A 66 -1.47 0.57 2.18
N ILE A 67 -1.18 0.12 3.41
CA ILE A 67 -1.94 0.48 4.61
C ILE A 67 -1.87 1.99 4.86
N TYR A 68 -0.67 2.58 4.83
CA TYR A 68 -0.48 4.01 5.09
C TYR A 68 -1.26 4.91 4.13
N PHE A 69 -1.20 4.63 2.83
CA PHE A 69 -1.88 5.46 1.85
C PHE A 69 -3.38 5.18 1.77
N ALA A 70 -3.82 3.93 1.97
CA ALA A 70 -5.23 3.62 2.04
C ALA A 70 -5.91 4.30 3.23
N GLU A 71 -5.27 4.37 4.40
CA GLU A 71 -5.81 5.13 5.53
C GLU A 71 -5.94 6.62 5.19
N LYS A 72 -4.91 7.23 4.60
CA LYS A 72 -4.96 8.65 4.20
C LYS A 72 -6.02 8.95 3.15
N ILE A 73 -6.33 7.99 2.27
CA ILE A 73 -7.40 8.09 1.29
C ILE A 73 -8.75 7.91 2.00
N GLN A 74 -8.86 6.91 2.88
CA GLN A 74 -10.06 6.63 3.67
C GLN A 74 -10.52 7.86 4.46
N GLN A 75 -9.61 8.59 5.10
CA GLN A 75 -9.96 9.82 5.83
C GLN A 75 -10.60 10.91 4.95
N LYS A 76 -10.47 10.82 3.62
CA LYS A 76 -11.01 11.81 2.68
C LYS A 76 -12.30 11.34 2.01
N ILE A 77 -12.41 10.04 1.70
CA ILE A 77 -13.49 9.52 0.84
C ILE A 77 -14.36 8.47 1.55
N GLY A 78 -14.02 8.10 2.78
CA GLY A 78 -14.67 7.02 3.51
C GLY A 78 -14.06 5.65 3.19
N TRP A 79 -14.80 4.60 3.53
CA TRP A 79 -14.30 3.24 3.76
C TRP A 79 -14.69 2.27 2.64
N LYS A 80 -15.10 2.76 1.47
CA LYS A 80 -15.49 1.90 0.34
C LYS A 80 -14.26 1.31 -0.33
N LEU A 81 -14.13 -0.01 -0.34
CA LEU A 81 -12.97 -0.73 -0.87
C LEU A 81 -12.66 -0.35 -2.32
N ASP A 82 -13.64 -0.42 -3.22
CA ASP A 82 -13.41 -0.07 -4.64
C ASP A 82 -12.87 1.35 -4.81
N GLN A 83 -13.47 2.32 -4.10
CA GLN A 83 -13.06 3.72 -4.18
C GLN A 83 -11.63 3.93 -3.66
N ILE A 84 -11.28 3.28 -2.54
CA ILE A 84 -9.91 3.34 -2.02
C ILE A 84 -8.94 2.71 -3.02
N THR A 85 -9.26 1.55 -3.59
CA THR A 85 -8.37 0.86 -4.54
C THR A 85 -8.17 1.65 -5.83
N TRP A 86 -9.17 2.38 -6.33
CA TRP A 86 -9.03 3.26 -7.49
C TRP A 86 -8.16 4.48 -7.21
N GLU A 87 -8.27 5.08 -6.03
CA GLU A 87 -7.40 6.19 -5.64
C GLU A 87 -5.97 5.72 -5.39
N MET A 88 -5.79 4.51 -4.84
CA MET A 88 -4.49 3.86 -4.70
C MET A 88 -3.84 3.56 -6.06
N GLU A 89 -4.62 3.06 -7.04
CA GLU A 89 -4.16 2.84 -8.41
C GLU A 89 -3.55 4.11 -9.01
N LYS A 90 -4.26 5.25 -8.90
CA LYS A 90 -3.76 6.54 -9.41
C LYS A 90 -2.54 7.02 -8.64
N LEU A 91 -2.54 6.86 -7.32
CA LEU A 91 -1.47 7.34 -6.46
C LEU A 91 -0.17 6.57 -6.68
N LEU A 92 -0.26 5.24 -6.69
CA LEU A 92 0.89 4.35 -6.76
C LEU A 92 1.24 3.94 -8.19
N LYS A 93 0.40 4.27 -9.19
CA LYS A 93 0.57 3.90 -10.60
C LYS A 93 0.62 2.38 -10.76
N VAL A 94 -0.44 1.72 -10.32
CA VAL A 94 -0.56 0.25 -10.27
C VAL A 94 -2.00 -0.18 -10.55
N GLY A 95 -2.25 -1.44 -10.87
CA GLY A 95 -3.62 -1.94 -11.07
C GLY A 95 -4.40 -2.06 -9.76
N SER A 96 -5.61 -1.48 -9.72
CA SER A 96 -6.50 -1.54 -8.55
C SER A 96 -6.88 -2.97 -8.13
N TYR A 97 -7.01 -3.89 -9.10
CA TYR A 97 -7.29 -5.30 -8.80
C TYR A 97 -6.18 -5.93 -7.96
N GLN A 98 -4.90 -5.66 -8.27
CA GLN A 98 -3.80 -6.20 -7.48
C GLN A 98 -3.73 -5.56 -6.08
N VAL A 99 -4.01 -4.26 -5.98
CA VAL A 99 -4.12 -3.58 -4.67
C VAL A 99 -5.20 -4.23 -3.81
N ARG A 100 -6.38 -4.52 -4.40
CA ARG A 100 -7.46 -5.25 -3.74
C ARG A 100 -7.01 -6.62 -3.25
N GLN A 101 -6.37 -7.41 -4.10
CA GLN A 101 -5.89 -8.75 -3.73
C GLN A 101 -4.90 -8.70 -2.56
N TRP A 102 -4.02 -7.70 -2.52
CA TRP A 102 -3.09 -7.50 -1.41
C TRP A 102 -3.79 -7.19 -0.10
N PHE A 103 -4.83 -6.34 -0.09
CA PHE A 103 -5.58 -6.11 1.14
C PHE A 103 -6.27 -7.39 1.66
N PHE A 104 -6.76 -8.26 0.75
CA PHE A 104 -7.28 -9.56 1.17
C PHE A 104 -6.19 -10.49 1.71
N SER A 105 -4.98 -10.49 1.14
CA SER A 105 -3.89 -11.33 1.64
C SER A 105 -3.37 -10.88 3.00
N MET A 106 -3.44 -9.58 3.33
CA MET A 106 -3.01 -9.05 4.63
C MET A 106 -3.75 -9.66 5.81
N HIS A 107 -4.95 -10.22 5.62
CA HIS A 107 -5.65 -10.97 6.66
C HIS A 107 -4.80 -12.14 7.22
N PHE A 108 -3.93 -12.71 6.39
CA PHE A 108 -3.04 -13.81 6.75
C PHE A 108 -1.63 -13.36 7.18
N GLU A 109 -1.37 -12.06 7.24
CA GLU A 109 -0.06 -11.50 7.64
C GLU A 109 -0.09 -11.06 9.11
N PRO A 110 0.52 -11.79 10.07
CA PRO A 110 0.37 -11.49 11.49
C PRO A 110 0.85 -10.10 11.92
N ARG A 111 1.77 -9.50 11.15
CA ARG A 111 2.27 -8.15 11.42
C ARG A 111 1.28 -7.07 11.04
N PHE A 112 0.49 -7.29 9.99
CA PHE A 112 -0.31 -6.25 9.35
C PHE A 112 -1.82 -6.49 9.46
N ASN A 113 -2.25 -7.72 9.74
CA ASN A 113 -3.66 -8.09 9.82
C ASN A 113 -4.47 -7.22 10.79
N SER A 114 -3.87 -6.80 11.90
CA SER A 114 -4.53 -5.97 12.91
C SER A 114 -4.87 -4.57 12.42
N PHE A 115 -4.29 -4.11 11.31
CA PHE A 115 -4.58 -2.80 10.73
C PHE A 115 -5.72 -2.82 9.71
N VAL A 116 -6.13 -4.00 9.24
CA VAL A 116 -6.99 -4.14 8.07
C VAL A 116 -8.25 -4.93 8.42
N SER A 117 -9.40 -4.28 8.29
CA SER A 117 -10.71 -4.93 8.26
C SER A 117 -11.29 -4.77 6.86
N ILE A 118 -11.59 -5.89 6.18
CA ILE A 118 -11.99 -5.89 4.77
C ILE A 118 -13.12 -6.90 4.53
N SER A 119 -14.09 -6.54 3.71
CA SER A 119 -15.07 -7.48 3.14
C SER A 119 -15.61 -6.98 1.81
N ASP A 120 -15.76 -7.90 0.87
CA ASP A 120 -16.45 -7.71 -0.41
C ASP A 120 -17.63 -8.68 -0.62
N THR A 121 -18.03 -9.40 0.44
CA THR A 121 -19.05 -10.45 0.37
C THR A 121 -20.44 -9.93 0.70
N PHE A 122 -21.49 -10.55 0.14
CA PHE A 122 -22.90 -10.26 0.44
C PHE A 122 -23.30 -8.77 0.28
N GLY A 123 -22.71 -8.08 -0.71
CA GLY A 123 -22.99 -6.65 -0.95
C GLY A 123 -22.26 -5.70 -0.01
N LEU A 124 -21.43 -6.22 0.89
CA LEU A 124 -20.43 -5.42 1.60
C LEU A 124 -19.32 -5.04 0.61
N ASN A 125 -18.85 -3.81 0.67
CA ASN A 125 -17.77 -3.28 -0.15
C ASN A 125 -16.98 -2.30 0.71
N TYR A 126 -16.22 -2.82 1.66
CA TYR A 126 -15.52 -1.98 2.61
C TYR A 126 -14.09 -2.42 2.87
N LEU A 127 -13.26 -1.41 3.11
CA LEU A 127 -11.91 -1.50 3.61
C LEU A 127 -11.79 -0.44 4.71
N GLU A 128 -11.57 -0.90 5.92
CA GLU A 128 -11.28 -0.07 7.08
C GLU A 128 -9.83 -0.32 7.50
N ILE A 129 -9.03 0.72 7.36
CA ILE A 129 -7.69 0.80 7.90
C ILE A 129 -7.75 1.57 9.23
N SER A 130 -7.20 0.97 10.27
CA SER A 130 -7.02 1.64 11.56
C SER A 130 -5.72 1.20 12.21
N TYR A 131 -4.93 2.15 12.68
CA TYR A 131 -3.78 1.90 13.54
C TYR A 131 -3.99 2.72 14.81
N LYS A 132 -3.90 2.06 15.98
CA LYS A 132 -4.04 2.67 17.31
C LYS A 132 -2.89 3.61 17.63
#